data_AF-A0A7X0L445-F1
#
_entry.id   AF-A0A7X0L445-F1
#
_cell.length_a   1.000
_cell.length_b   1.000
_cell.length_c   1.000
_cell.angle_alpha   90.00
_cell.angle_beta   90.00
_cell.angle_gamma   90.00
#
_symmetry.space_group_name_H-M   'P 1'
#
loop_
_entity.id
_entity.type
_entity.pdbx_description
1 polymer ?
#
loop_
_entity_poly.entity_id
_entity_poly.type
_entity_poly.pdbx_seq_one_letter_code
_entity_poly.pdbx_strand_id
1 'polypeptide(L)'
;MRWLQKYHKKQGLRTGESRRLNNPNKNKQLMSIMGVLLLTAGTLGGIAVPAHAAAPTIVSLTFDDGNDNQLAAEQVLKAHGLVGTFFITTSWIGTPSYLTQANLQTIAGDGNEIGGHTVTHPDLTTLTAAAASAEICNGKSTLESWGFQVSNFAYPFAAENATVQTEVKNCGFASGRGLGDIRSPASCPSCPFAETLPPANPLVTKAPDEVDSTWTLQNLQDLVTNAESTGGWLQLTFHHIAIGTDPTLTISPTLFDTFVTWLAARTANGTTSVKTVAQALGQSTPPPPPPPPPASSPFIDVPVGYPFFTEINWMAAQGISTGWDEGNGTKTYRPLQAANRDAMAAFMYRLAGSPAFIPPAVSPFSDTTPQTAFYKEISWLAAQGISTGWDEGNGTRTYRPLQAVNRDATAAFLYRFAHSPAFTAPAVSPFADVSPQAPFYKEITWLSSTGISKGWTETNGTRTFRPGTPVNRDAVAAFMYRYDTSFPRN
;
A
#
# COMPACT_ATOMS: atom_id res chain seq x y z
N MET A 1 -29.42 -11.47 12.57
CA MET A 1 -30.77 -10.85 12.56
C MET A 1 -31.40 -10.62 13.95
N ARG A 2 -30.63 -10.33 15.01
CA ARG A 2 -31.16 -9.81 16.31
C ARG A 2 -30.58 -8.45 16.72
N TRP A 3 -29.80 -7.81 15.84
CA TRP A 3 -28.92 -6.70 16.20
C TRP A 3 -29.45 -5.32 15.77
N LEU A 4 -30.14 -5.22 14.62
CA LEU A 4 -30.76 -3.98 14.13
C LEU A 4 -31.78 -3.36 15.12
N GLN A 5 -32.50 -4.18 15.90
CA GLN A 5 -33.42 -3.66 16.93
C GLN A 5 -32.71 -3.06 18.15
N LYS A 6 -31.43 -3.36 18.39
CA LYS A 6 -30.70 -2.87 19.57
C LYS A 6 -30.11 -1.48 19.34
N TYR A 7 -29.82 -1.12 18.09
CA TYR A 7 -29.26 0.18 17.71
C TYR A 7 -30.28 1.32 17.88
N HIS A 8 -31.54 1.11 17.47
CA HIS A 8 -32.60 2.12 17.63
C HIS A 8 -33.05 2.39 19.08
N LYS A 9 -32.74 1.49 20.03
CA LYS A 9 -33.21 1.62 21.43
C LYS A 9 -32.33 2.52 22.30
N LYS A 10 -31.13 2.92 21.84
CA LYS A 10 -30.17 3.73 22.62
C LYS A 10 -30.28 5.25 22.41
N GLN A 11 -31.04 5.71 21.41
CA GLN A 11 -31.23 7.14 21.10
C GLN A 11 -32.41 7.79 21.86
N GLY A 12 -33.30 7.00 22.45
CA GLY A 12 -34.41 7.52 23.24
C GLY A 12 -34.08 7.58 24.73
N LEU A 13 -33.49 8.68 25.21
CA LEU A 13 -33.61 9.21 26.59
C LEU A 13 -32.64 10.39 26.80
N ARG A 14 -33.03 11.58 26.33
CA ARG A 14 -32.64 12.87 26.94
C ARG A 14 -33.77 13.88 26.74
N THR A 15 -34.82 13.77 27.55
CA THR A 15 -35.78 14.86 27.75
C THR A 15 -35.21 15.82 28.78
N GLY A 16 -34.67 16.94 28.31
CA GLY A 16 -34.36 18.11 29.14
C GLY A 16 -35.35 19.22 28.81
N GLU A 17 -36.32 19.44 29.69
CA GLU A 17 -37.21 20.60 29.66
C GLU A 17 -36.39 21.90 29.75
N SER A 18 -36.68 22.88 28.90
CA SER A 18 -36.56 24.27 29.31
C SER A 18 -37.67 25.11 28.69
N ARG A 19 -38.20 26.00 29.54
CA ARG A 19 -39.47 26.69 29.45
C ARG A 19 -39.52 27.71 28.32
N ARG A 20 -40.68 27.79 27.66
CA ARG A 20 -41.11 28.96 26.89
C ARG A 20 -41.23 30.18 27.81
N LEU A 21 -40.66 31.30 27.38
CA LEU A 21 -41.13 32.63 27.74
C LEU A 21 -41.25 33.46 26.46
N ASN A 22 -42.49 33.77 26.09
CA ASN A 22 -42.84 34.84 25.17
C ASN A 22 -42.59 36.20 25.85
N ASN A 23 -42.06 37.18 25.12
CA ASN A 23 -42.51 38.57 25.28
C ASN A 23 -42.26 39.37 23.98
N PRO A 24 -43.26 40.08 23.43
CA PRO A 24 -43.13 40.85 22.19
C PRO A 24 -42.91 42.35 22.43
N ASN A 25 -42.51 43.04 21.36
CA ASN A 25 -42.51 44.49 21.12
C ASN A 25 -41.54 45.38 21.91
N LYS A 26 -40.73 46.15 21.17
CA LYS A 26 -40.81 47.62 21.19
C LYS A 26 -40.20 48.28 19.94
N ASN A 27 -40.87 49.35 19.55
CA ASN A 27 -40.81 50.13 18.31
C ASN A 27 -39.69 51.19 18.28
N LYS A 28 -39.25 51.51 17.04
CA LYS A 28 -39.04 52.83 16.38
C LYS A 28 -38.41 54.00 17.18
N GLN A 29 -37.39 54.64 16.60
CA GLN A 29 -37.43 55.97 15.93
C GLN A 29 -36.01 56.51 15.60
N LEU A 30 -35.76 56.80 14.31
CA LEU A 30 -35.43 58.10 13.66
C LEU A 30 -34.11 58.79 14.04
N MET A 31 -33.28 59.05 13.02
CA MET A 31 -32.93 60.43 12.60
C MET A 31 -32.31 60.45 11.19
N SER A 32 -32.95 61.19 10.29
CA SER A 32 -32.46 61.56 8.97
C SER A 32 -31.45 62.69 9.07
N ILE A 33 -30.35 62.61 8.29
CA ILE A 33 -29.63 63.78 7.79
C ILE A 33 -29.43 63.58 6.29
N MET A 34 -30.14 64.38 5.49
CA MET A 34 -29.87 64.58 4.07
C MET A 34 -28.68 65.52 3.93
N GLY A 35 -27.60 65.02 3.31
CA GLY A 35 -26.57 65.84 2.69
C GLY A 35 -26.54 65.52 1.20
N VAL A 36 -27.05 66.44 0.37
CA VAL A 36 -26.96 66.39 -1.09
C VAL A 36 -25.52 66.67 -1.48
N LEU A 37 -24.84 65.72 -2.15
CA LEU A 37 -23.66 66.02 -2.96
C LEU A 37 -23.74 65.28 -4.31
N LEU A 38 -23.70 66.13 -5.34
CA LEU A 38 -23.58 65.95 -6.79
C LEU A 38 -23.31 64.56 -7.38
N LEU A 39 -24.06 64.27 -8.46
CA LEU A 39 -23.73 63.27 -9.46
C LEU A 39 -22.33 63.48 -10.04
N THR A 40 -21.48 62.48 -9.92
CA THR A 40 -20.58 62.05 -10.99
C THR A 40 -20.85 60.59 -11.27
N ALA A 41 -21.38 60.30 -12.46
CA ALA A 41 -21.51 58.96 -12.99
C ALA A 41 -20.10 58.38 -13.23
N GLY A 42 -19.55 57.74 -12.20
CA GLY A 42 -18.43 56.82 -12.36
C GLY A 42 -19.02 55.43 -12.55
N THR A 43 -18.82 54.86 -13.73
CA THR A 43 -19.00 53.42 -13.95
C THR A 43 -18.06 52.67 -13.02
N LEU A 44 -18.54 52.34 -11.81
CA LEU A 44 -17.96 51.27 -11.02
C LEU A 44 -18.28 49.99 -11.77
N GLY A 45 -17.39 49.65 -12.71
CA GLY A 45 -17.23 48.28 -13.15
C GLY A 45 -16.91 47.47 -11.90
N GLY A 46 -17.94 46.94 -11.25
CA GLY A 46 -17.79 45.90 -10.27
C GLY A 46 -17.02 44.79 -10.97
N ILE A 47 -15.75 44.64 -10.60
CA ILE A 47 -15.03 43.41 -10.88
C ILE A 47 -15.85 42.38 -10.11
N ALA A 48 -16.69 41.64 -10.83
CA ALA A 48 -17.23 40.41 -10.31
C ALA A 48 -16.01 39.59 -9.94
N VAL A 49 -15.69 39.54 -8.64
CA VAL A 49 -14.78 38.52 -8.12
C VAL A 49 -15.40 37.22 -8.62
N PRO A 50 -14.70 36.40 -9.41
CA PRO A 50 -15.26 35.13 -9.83
C PRO A 50 -15.72 34.46 -8.54
N ALA A 51 -17.00 34.06 -8.49
CA ALA A 51 -17.49 33.25 -7.40
C ALA A 51 -16.44 32.16 -7.21
N HIS A 52 -15.84 32.08 -6.02
CA HIS A 52 -14.88 31.02 -5.73
C HIS A 52 -15.59 29.74 -6.14
N ALA A 53 -15.11 29.08 -7.19
CA ALA A 53 -15.62 27.78 -7.58
C ALA A 53 -15.60 26.95 -6.31
N ALA A 54 -16.75 26.39 -5.92
CA ALA A 54 -16.84 25.57 -4.72
C ALA A 54 -15.68 24.57 -4.75
N ALA A 55 -14.98 24.40 -3.62
CA ALA A 55 -13.87 23.47 -3.56
C ALA A 55 -14.33 22.11 -4.11
N PRO A 56 -13.61 21.51 -5.06
CA PRO A 56 -14.11 20.34 -5.79
C PRO A 56 -14.41 19.21 -4.81
N THR A 57 -15.60 18.61 -4.95
CA THR A 57 -16.01 17.47 -4.12
C THR A 57 -15.20 16.24 -4.49
N ILE A 58 -14.54 15.64 -3.50
CA ILE A 58 -13.86 14.37 -3.64
C ILE A 58 -14.81 13.26 -3.19
N VAL A 59 -14.97 12.23 -4.02
CA VAL A 59 -15.72 11.03 -3.68
C VAL A 59 -14.74 9.87 -3.56
N SER A 60 -14.77 9.15 -2.45
CA SER A 60 -14.05 7.88 -2.28
C SER A 60 -15.05 6.74 -2.23
N LEU A 61 -14.90 5.80 -3.16
CA LEU A 61 -15.67 4.56 -3.18
C LEU A 61 -14.89 3.52 -2.37
N THR A 62 -15.47 3.07 -1.26
CA THR A 62 -14.81 2.19 -0.30
C THR A 62 -15.54 0.87 -0.16
N PHE A 63 -14.79 -0.22 -0.06
CA PHE A 63 -15.31 -1.58 0.00
C PHE A 63 -14.74 -2.30 1.21
N ASP A 64 -15.60 -2.79 2.10
CA ASP A 64 -15.17 -3.41 3.36
C ASP A 64 -15.17 -4.94 3.29
N ASP A 65 -14.51 -5.61 4.23
CA ASP A 65 -14.41 -7.08 4.40
C ASP A 65 -13.50 -7.83 3.43
N GLY A 66 -13.56 -7.49 2.13
CA GLY A 66 -12.92 -8.26 1.06
C GLY A 66 -13.79 -9.40 0.50
N ASN A 67 -15.09 -9.18 0.37
CA ASN A 67 -16.03 -10.13 -0.26
C ASN A 67 -15.67 -10.38 -1.74
N ASP A 68 -15.78 -11.63 -2.21
CA ASP A 68 -15.35 -12.01 -3.56
C ASP A 68 -16.05 -11.24 -4.69
N ASN A 69 -17.33 -10.92 -4.49
CA ASN A 69 -18.15 -10.16 -5.41
C ASN A 69 -17.69 -8.70 -5.60
N GLN A 70 -16.77 -8.20 -4.77
CA GLN A 70 -16.17 -6.88 -4.96
C GLN A 70 -15.20 -6.84 -6.14
N LEU A 71 -14.70 -7.97 -6.63
CA LEU A 71 -13.92 -8.01 -7.87
C LEU A 71 -14.75 -7.52 -9.05
N ALA A 72 -16.05 -7.78 -9.08
CA ALA A 72 -16.94 -7.26 -10.11
C ALA A 72 -17.11 -5.74 -10.00
N ALA A 73 -17.15 -5.19 -8.78
CA ALA A 73 -17.14 -3.74 -8.60
C ALA A 73 -15.84 -3.10 -9.07
N GLU A 74 -14.68 -3.70 -8.75
CA GLU A 74 -13.39 -3.21 -9.26
C GLU A 74 -13.37 -3.16 -10.79
N GLN A 75 -13.84 -4.21 -11.46
CA GLN A 75 -13.89 -4.25 -12.93
C GLN A 75 -14.74 -3.12 -13.52
N VAL A 76 -15.86 -2.79 -12.86
CA VAL A 76 -16.70 -1.64 -13.22
C VAL A 76 -15.93 -0.33 -13.03
N LEU A 77 -15.26 -0.13 -11.89
CA LEU A 77 -14.44 1.07 -11.66
C LEU A 77 -13.36 1.23 -12.73
N LYS A 78 -12.62 0.16 -13.00
CA LYS A 78 -11.56 0.12 -14.02
C LYS A 78 -12.09 0.45 -15.42
N ALA A 79 -13.24 -0.10 -15.80
CA ALA A 79 -13.87 0.19 -17.09
C ALA A 79 -14.21 1.68 -17.28
N HIS A 80 -14.42 2.40 -16.18
CA HIS A 80 -14.68 3.85 -16.18
C HIS A 80 -13.45 4.70 -15.85
N GLY A 81 -12.26 4.10 -15.71
CA GLY A 81 -11.04 4.82 -15.33
C GLY A 81 -11.08 5.40 -13.92
N LEU A 82 -11.91 4.83 -13.04
CA LEU A 82 -12.05 5.22 -11.64
C LEU A 82 -11.29 4.25 -10.73
N VAL A 83 -11.10 4.67 -9.49
CA VAL A 83 -10.40 3.91 -8.44
C VAL A 83 -11.22 3.86 -7.16
N GLY A 84 -10.93 2.88 -6.31
CA GLY A 84 -11.53 2.70 -4.99
C GLY A 84 -10.53 2.32 -3.90
N THR A 85 -11.02 2.16 -2.68
CA THR A 85 -10.25 1.70 -1.52
C THR A 85 -10.91 0.46 -0.92
N PHE A 86 -10.16 -0.63 -0.81
CA PHE A 86 -10.64 -1.92 -0.32
C PHE A 86 -10.05 -2.18 1.07
N PHE A 87 -10.88 -2.15 2.11
CA PHE A 87 -10.51 -2.40 3.50
C PHE A 87 -10.65 -3.89 3.82
N ILE A 88 -9.53 -4.55 4.09
CA ILE A 88 -9.44 -6.01 4.08
C ILE A 88 -9.37 -6.60 5.48
N THR A 89 -10.26 -7.56 5.76
CA THR A 89 -10.18 -8.45 6.93
C THR A 89 -9.32 -9.67 6.59
N THR A 90 -8.09 -9.71 7.11
CA THR A 90 -7.07 -10.60 6.54
C THR A 90 -7.31 -12.09 6.74
N SER A 91 -8.02 -12.50 7.80
CA SER A 91 -8.29 -13.93 8.04
C SER A 91 -9.34 -14.54 7.11
N TRP A 92 -10.09 -13.72 6.38
CA TRP A 92 -11.13 -14.18 5.45
C TRP A 92 -10.58 -14.43 4.03
N ILE A 93 -9.50 -13.75 3.67
CA ILE A 93 -8.91 -13.80 2.33
C ILE A 93 -8.43 -15.22 2.00
N GLY A 94 -8.82 -15.70 0.82
CA GLY A 94 -8.54 -17.05 0.33
C GLY A 94 -9.52 -18.13 0.84
N THR A 95 -10.53 -17.75 1.61
CA THR A 95 -11.63 -18.66 2.02
C THR A 95 -12.85 -18.50 1.11
N PRO A 96 -13.79 -19.47 1.08
CA PRO A 96 -14.96 -19.39 0.21
C PRO A 96 -15.78 -18.10 0.43
N SER A 97 -16.21 -17.46 -0.66
CA SER A 97 -16.96 -16.18 -0.69
C SER A 97 -16.13 -14.91 -0.43
N TYR A 98 -14.81 -15.03 -0.31
CA TYR A 98 -13.91 -13.90 -0.12
C TYR A 98 -12.85 -13.85 -1.22
N LEU A 99 -12.31 -12.65 -1.44
CA LEU A 99 -11.24 -12.43 -2.39
C LEU A 99 -10.02 -13.29 -2.04
N THR A 100 -9.24 -13.63 -3.07
CA THR A 100 -7.91 -14.23 -2.88
C THR A 100 -6.83 -13.16 -2.83
N GLN A 101 -5.65 -13.49 -2.32
CA GLN A 101 -4.48 -12.60 -2.38
C GLN A 101 -4.17 -12.17 -3.83
N ALA A 102 -4.34 -13.07 -4.81
CA ALA A 102 -4.15 -12.76 -6.22
C ALA A 102 -5.18 -11.73 -6.72
N ASN A 103 -6.44 -11.80 -6.28
CA ASN A 103 -7.42 -10.76 -6.62
C ASN A 103 -7.03 -9.41 -6.02
N LEU A 104 -6.55 -9.38 -4.77
CA LEU A 104 -6.09 -8.14 -4.14
C LEU A 104 -4.89 -7.52 -4.87
N GLN A 105 -3.97 -8.35 -5.37
CA GLN A 105 -2.85 -7.87 -6.20
C GLN A 105 -3.33 -7.29 -7.53
N THR A 106 -4.32 -7.90 -8.19
CA THR A 106 -4.95 -7.33 -9.38
C THR A 106 -5.60 -5.98 -9.07
N ILE A 107 -6.45 -5.93 -8.03
CA ILE A 107 -7.16 -4.71 -7.60
C ILE A 107 -6.15 -3.57 -7.36
N ALA A 108 -5.09 -3.83 -6.60
CA ALA A 108 -4.06 -2.84 -6.33
C ALA A 108 -3.20 -2.49 -7.55
N GLY A 109 -2.91 -3.47 -8.42
CA GLY A 109 -2.21 -3.27 -9.69
C GLY A 109 -2.96 -2.34 -10.65
N ASP A 110 -4.28 -2.30 -10.55
CA ASP A 110 -5.17 -1.40 -11.29
C ASP A 110 -5.30 0.01 -10.65
N GLY A 111 -4.48 0.31 -9.64
CA GLY A 111 -4.38 1.63 -9.01
C GLY A 111 -5.33 1.86 -7.82
N ASN A 112 -6.05 0.82 -7.39
CA ASN A 112 -6.87 0.87 -6.19
C ASN A 112 -6.02 0.77 -4.92
N GLU A 113 -6.55 1.28 -3.82
CA GLU A 113 -5.90 1.21 -2.51
C GLU A 113 -6.33 -0.03 -1.73
N ILE A 114 -5.38 -0.66 -1.03
CA ILE A 114 -5.65 -1.71 -0.04
C ILE A 114 -5.45 -1.13 1.37
N GLY A 115 -6.54 -1.08 2.14
CA GLY A 115 -6.58 -0.61 3.52
C GLY A 115 -6.76 -1.76 4.53
N GLY A 116 -6.52 -1.47 5.81
CA GLY A 116 -6.68 -2.45 6.89
C GLY A 116 -8.09 -2.49 7.48
N HIS A 117 -8.59 -3.70 7.77
CA HIS A 117 -9.89 -3.91 8.43
C HIS A 117 -9.82 -5.04 9.49
N THR A 118 -8.76 -5.02 10.30
CA THR A 118 -8.41 -6.02 11.34
C THR A 118 -8.08 -7.43 10.81
N VAL A 119 -7.77 -8.37 11.71
CA VAL A 119 -7.56 -9.77 11.35
C VAL A 119 -8.89 -10.51 11.24
N THR A 120 -9.75 -10.40 12.26
CA THR A 120 -10.96 -11.25 12.42
C THR A 120 -12.29 -10.49 12.45
N HIS A 121 -12.28 -9.17 12.21
CA HIS A 121 -13.44 -8.30 12.24
C HIS A 121 -14.17 -8.23 13.62
N PRO A 122 -13.47 -8.08 14.76
CA PRO A 122 -14.14 -7.90 16.05
C PRO A 122 -14.56 -6.43 16.28
N ASP A 123 -15.54 -6.24 17.16
CA ASP A 123 -15.79 -4.93 17.76
C ASP A 123 -14.63 -4.58 18.71
N LEU A 124 -13.71 -3.76 18.22
CA LEU A 124 -12.48 -3.38 18.91
C LEU A 124 -12.74 -2.68 20.26
N THR A 125 -13.91 -2.05 20.43
CA THR A 125 -14.25 -1.34 21.68
C THR A 125 -14.58 -2.28 22.83
N THR A 126 -14.84 -3.55 22.53
CA THR A 126 -15.11 -4.60 23.53
C THR A 126 -13.86 -5.35 23.97
N LEU A 127 -12.73 -5.12 23.29
CA LEU A 127 -11.46 -5.78 23.54
C LEU A 127 -10.61 -5.02 24.56
N THR A 128 -9.62 -5.71 25.12
CA THR A 128 -8.52 -5.03 25.82
C THR A 128 -7.65 -4.28 24.79
N ALA A 129 -6.92 -3.25 25.23
CA ALA A 129 -6.03 -2.49 24.35
C ALA A 129 -5.02 -3.41 23.62
N ALA A 130 -4.43 -4.38 24.32
CA ALA A 130 -3.50 -5.33 23.72
C ALA A 130 -4.16 -6.23 22.66
N ALA A 131 -5.40 -6.68 22.89
CA ALA A 131 -6.12 -7.49 21.91
C ALA A 131 -6.56 -6.66 20.69
N ALA A 132 -7.01 -5.42 20.89
CA ALA A 132 -7.28 -4.49 19.80
C ALA A 132 -6.00 -4.19 18.99
N SER A 133 -4.89 -3.93 19.66
CA SER A 133 -3.58 -3.72 19.04
C SER A 133 -3.15 -4.92 18.18
N ALA A 134 -3.33 -6.14 18.70
CA ALA A 134 -3.03 -7.36 17.94
C ALA A 134 -3.89 -7.50 16.68
N GLU A 135 -5.20 -7.23 16.76
CA GLU A 135 -6.10 -7.23 15.61
C GLU A 135 -5.72 -6.20 14.54
N ILE A 136 -5.32 -5.01 14.95
CA ILE A 136 -4.99 -3.90 14.04
C ILE A 136 -3.60 -4.12 13.42
N CYS A 137 -2.57 -4.32 14.25
CA CYS A 137 -1.17 -4.41 13.81
C CYS A 137 -0.90 -5.70 13.03
N ASN A 138 -1.45 -6.85 13.43
CA ASN A 138 -1.22 -8.10 12.71
C ASN A 138 -1.95 -8.12 11.36
N GLY A 139 -3.14 -7.50 11.27
CA GLY A 139 -3.84 -7.33 10.00
C GLY A 139 -3.00 -6.50 9.03
N LYS A 140 -2.49 -5.35 9.50
CA LYS A 140 -1.57 -4.52 8.71
C LYS A 140 -0.31 -5.28 8.29
N SER A 141 0.38 -5.92 9.23
CA SER A 141 1.60 -6.68 8.94
C SER A 141 1.37 -7.82 7.94
N THR A 142 0.18 -8.43 7.95
CA THR A 142 -0.18 -9.48 6.99
C THR A 142 -0.31 -8.90 5.59
N LEU A 143 -1.06 -7.80 5.42
CA LEU A 143 -1.18 -7.12 4.14
C LEU A 143 0.17 -6.60 3.61
N GLU A 144 1.01 -6.03 4.49
CA GLU A 144 2.37 -5.61 4.12
C GLU A 144 3.26 -6.80 3.72
N SER A 145 3.08 -7.97 4.36
CA SER A 145 3.78 -9.18 3.95
C SER A 145 3.37 -9.69 2.56
N TRP A 146 2.18 -9.31 2.10
CA TRP A 146 1.67 -9.59 0.76
C TRP A 146 2.12 -8.55 -0.29
N GLY A 147 2.86 -7.53 0.14
CA GLY A 147 3.43 -6.51 -0.73
C GLY A 147 2.60 -5.24 -0.87
N PHE A 148 1.55 -5.07 -0.07
CA PHE A 148 0.74 -3.85 -0.09
C PHE A 148 1.31 -2.77 0.84
N GLN A 149 1.28 -1.51 0.43
CA GLN A 149 1.50 -0.39 1.34
C GLN A 149 0.17 -0.01 1.99
N VAL A 150 0.07 -0.18 3.31
CA VAL A 150 -1.19 -0.01 4.03
C VAL A 150 -1.13 1.22 4.94
N SER A 151 -1.84 2.27 4.54
CA SER A 151 -1.80 3.57 5.24
C SER A 151 -3.11 3.94 5.94
N ASN A 152 -4.25 3.41 5.50
CA ASN A 152 -5.57 3.81 6.02
C ASN A 152 -6.34 2.60 6.56
N PHE A 153 -7.22 2.86 7.52
CA PHE A 153 -7.96 1.85 8.27
C PHE A 153 -9.47 2.13 8.23
N ALA A 154 -10.29 1.09 8.29
CA ALA A 154 -11.71 1.20 8.58
C ALA A 154 -12.03 0.44 9.89
N TYR A 155 -12.79 1.04 10.79
CA TYR A 155 -13.19 0.38 12.03
C TYR A 155 -14.31 -0.63 11.76
N PRO A 156 -14.18 -1.91 12.14
CA PRO A 156 -15.29 -2.85 12.10
C PRO A 156 -16.51 -2.28 12.83
N PHE A 157 -17.69 -2.36 12.18
CA PHE A 157 -18.95 -1.81 12.69
C PHE A 157 -18.93 -0.29 12.96
N ALA A 158 -17.94 0.44 12.44
CA ALA A 158 -17.59 1.81 12.84
C ALA A 158 -17.42 1.99 14.35
N ALA A 159 -17.14 0.91 15.08
CA ALA A 159 -17.04 0.93 16.54
C ALA A 159 -15.63 1.41 16.94
N GLU A 160 -15.56 2.61 17.50
CA GLU A 160 -14.31 3.23 17.92
C GLU A 160 -14.44 3.88 19.31
N ASN A 161 -13.31 4.02 19.98
CA ASN A 161 -13.14 4.89 21.15
C ASN A 161 -11.69 5.39 21.22
N ALA A 162 -11.39 6.29 22.16
CA ALA A 162 -10.05 6.88 22.29
C ALA A 162 -8.90 5.85 22.42
N THR A 163 -9.15 4.71 23.08
CA THR A 163 -8.16 3.62 23.18
C THR A 163 -7.93 2.99 21.82
N VAL A 164 -8.99 2.63 21.10
CA VAL A 164 -8.87 2.02 19.77
C VAL A 164 -8.24 2.99 18.76
N GLN A 165 -8.60 4.27 18.78
CA GLN A 165 -7.95 5.31 17.96
C GLN A 165 -6.44 5.39 18.23
N THR A 166 -6.04 5.29 19.50
CA THR A 166 -4.63 5.27 19.91
C THR A 166 -3.91 4.05 19.34
N GLU A 167 -4.52 2.86 19.39
CA GLU A 167 -3.93 1.66 18.81
C GLU A 167 -3.82 1.73 17.27
N VAL A 168 -4.82 2.26 16.58
CA VAL A 168 -4.75 2.50 15.11
C VAL A 168 -3.55 3.39 14.76
N LYS A 169 -3.37 4.49 15.52
CA LYS A 169 -2.20 5.37 15.34
C LYS A 169 -0.88 4.64 15.66
N ASN A 170 -0.82 3.87 16.74
CA ASN A 170 0.39 3.15 17.16
C ASN A 170 0.80 2.07 16.15
N CYS A 171 -0.16 1.44 15.47
CA CYS A 171 0.10 0.52 14.36
C CYS A 171 0.49 1.26 13.06
N GLY A 172 0.61 2.58 13.09
CA GLY A 172 1.12 3.40 11.98
C GLY A 172 0.10 3.66 10.88
N PHE A 173 -1.20 3.57 11.16
CA PHE A 173 -2.22 4.05 10.23
C PHE A 173 -2.31 5.58 10.30
N ALA A 174 -2.45 6.21 9.15
CA ALA A 174 -2.60 7.64 8.99
C ALA A 174 -4.06 8.11 9.18
N SER A 175 -5.03 7.21 8.95
CA SER A 175 -6.45 7.51 9.17
C SER A 175 -7.25 6.28 9.63
N GLY A 176 -8.45 6.54 10.17
CA GLY A 176 -9.44 5.55 10.56
C GLY A 176 -10.85 6.00 10.17
N ARG A 177 -11.56 5.23 9.34
CA ARG A 177 -12.91 5.58 8.85
C ARG A 177 -14.01 5.08 9.81
N GLY A 178 -14.85 6.00 10.28
CA GLY A 178 -16.11 5.72 10.99
C GLY A 178 -17.33 5.73 10.05
N LEU A 179 -18.54 5.86 10.59
CA LEU A 179 -19.83 5.97 9.87
C LEU A 179 -20.84 6.80 10.66
N GLY A 180 -21.85 7.35 9.98
CA GLY A 180 -23.06 7.95 10.60
C GLY A 180 -23.01 9.46 10.90
N ASP A 181 -21.90 10.13 10.59
CA ASP A 181 -21.67 11.56 10.88
C ASP A 181 -21.75 12.47 9.64
N ILE A 182 -22.05 11.89 8.47
CA ILE A 182 -22.46 12.58 7.26
C ILE A 182 -23.91 12.18 6.98
N ARG A 183 -24.71 13.12 6.49
CA ARG A 183 -26.12 12.88 6.21
C ARG A 183 -26.30 11.71 5.24
N SER A 184 -27.20 10.78 5.57
CA SER A 184 -27.59 9.66 4.72
C SER A 184 -29.10 9.69 4.42
N PRO A 185 -29.61 8.82 3.53
CA PRO A 185 -31.05 8.66 3.34
C PRO A 185 -31.79 8.22 4.62
N ALA A 186 -31.13 7.42 5.45
CA ALA A 186 -31.74 6.76 6.61
C ALA A 186 -31.47 7.49 7.94
N SER A 187 -30.44 8.33 8.02
CA SER A 187 -29.99 8.91 9.28
C SER A 187 -29.39 10.31 9.17
N CYS A 188 -29.24 10.93 10.34
CA CYS A 188 -28.65 12.25 10.57
C CYS A 188 -29.04 13.36 9.57
N PRO A 189 -30.32 13.77 9.51
CA PRO A 189 -30.77 14.83 8.60
C PRO A 189 -30.12 16.21 8.87
N SER A 190 -29.56 16.41 10.05
CA SER A 190 -28.83 17.61 10.46
C SER A 190 -27.30 17.51 10.30
N CYS A 191 -26.77 16.36 9.86
CA CYS A 191 -25.34 16.20 9.59
C CYS A 191 -24.94 17.00 8.33
N PRO A 192 -23.64 17.36 8.21
CA PRO A 192 -23.12 17.94 6.97
C PRO A 192 -23.25 16.95 5.80
N PHE A 193 -23.19 17.47 4.58
CA PHE A 193 -23.26 16.66 3.36
C PHE A 193 -21.93 16.00 2.98
N ALA A 194 -20.81 16.50 3.52
CA ALA A 194 -19.48 15.97 3.28
C ALA A 194 -18.57 16.23 4.48
N GLU A 195 -17.52 15.42 4.62
CA GLU A 195 -16.42 15.66 5.55
C GLU A 195 -15.54 16.80 5.03
N THR A 196 -14.92 17.52 5.95
CA THR A 196 -13.90 18.52 5.65
C THR A 196 -12.61 17.87 5.14
N LEU A 197 -11.90 18.58 4.26
CA LEU A 197 -10.58 18.15 3.82
C LEU A 197 -9.58 19.30 4.06
N PRO A 198 -8.54 19.10 4.90
CA PRO A 198 -8.25 17.90 5.70
C PRO A 198 -9.32 17.63 6.78
N PRO A 199 -9.52 16.35 7.19
CA PRO A 199 -10.49 16.01 8.22
C PRO A 199 -10.07 16.56 9.58
N ALA A 200 -11.05 16.96 10.40
CA ALA A 200 -10.80 17.49 11.74
C ALA A 200 -10.09 16.48 12.67
N ASN A 201 -10.43 15.19 12.54
CA ASN A 201 -9.71 14.09 13.17
C ASN A 201 -9.44 13.01 12.11
N PRO A 202 -8.19 12.83 11.63
CA PRO A 202 -7.91 11.81 10.63
C PRO A 202 -8.11 10.39 11.17
N LEU A 203 -8.05 10.16 12.49
CA LEU A 203 -8.32 8.84 13.08
C LEU A 203 -9.82 8.54 13.22
N VAL A 204 -10.71 9.49 12.92
CA VAL A 204 -12.15 9.28 12.84
C VAL A 204 -12.69 10.11 11.70
N THR A 205 -12.44 9.67 10.46
CA THR A 205 -12.98 10.34 9.27
C THR A 205 -14.47 10.02 9.17
N LYS A 206 -15.27 11.03 8.84
CA LYS A 206 -16.73 10.89 8.74
C LYS A 206 -17.16 10.36 7.38
N ALA A 207 -18.21 9.55 7.40
CA ALA A 207 -18.86 9.00 6.24
C ALA A 207 -20.38 8.88 6.50
N PRO A 208 -21.22 8.83 5.46
CA PRO A 208 -22.62 8.42 5.59
C PRO A 208 -22.71 6.99 6.12
N ASP A 209 -23.94 6.54 6.41
CA ASP A 209 -24.17 5.12 6.66
C ASP A 209 -23.78 4.26 5.46
N GLU A 210 -23.63 2.97 5.70
CA GLU A 210 -23.31 1.99 4.68
C GLU A 210 -24.44 1.85 3.67
N VAL A 211 -24.08 1.58 2.42
CA VAL A 211 -25.06 1.29 1.38
C VAL A 211 -25.72 -0.05 1.67
N ASP A 212 -27.05 -0.05 1.73
CA ASP A 212 -27.86 -1.25 1.90
C ASP A 212 -28.85 -1.43 0.73
N SER A 213 -29.58 -2.55 0.77
CA SER A 213 -30.51 -2.98 -0.29
C SER A 213 -31.75 -2.11 -0.46
N THR A 214 -31.99 -1.14 0.42
CA THR A 214 -33.07 -0.14 0.29
C THR A 214 -32.65 1.09 -0.49
N TRP A 215 -31.35 1.32 -0.67
CA TRP A 215 -30.84 2.52 -1.32
C TRP A 215 -31.09 2.48 -2.83
N THR A 216 -31.63 3.57 -3.36
CA THR A 216 -31.91 3.74 -4.79
C THR A 216 -30.79 4.49 -5.50
N LEU A 217 -30.82 4.49 -6.84
CA LEU A 217 -29.92 5.34 -7.64
C LEU A 217 -30.02 6.81 -7.23
N GLN A 218 -31.25 7.30 -7.01
CA GLN A 218 -31.47 8.69 -6.60
C GLN A 218 -30.82 8.98 -5.25
N ASN A 219 -30.88 8.04 -4.29
CA ASN A 219 -30.22 8.23 -2.99
C ASN A 219 -28.71 8.40 -3.12
N LEU A 220 -28.06 7.57 -3.93
CA LEU A 220 -26.61 7.65 -4.18
C LEU A 220 -26.25 8.95 -4.91
N GLN A 221 -27.05 9.34 -5.91
CA GLN A 221 -26.86 10.59 -6.65
C GLN A 221 -27.02 11.81 -5.75
N ASP A 222 -28.04 11.82 -4.89
CA ASP A 222 -28.32 12.91 -3.96
C ASP A 222 -27.17 13.12 -2.98
N LEU A 223 -26.53 12.07 -2.47
CA LEU A 223 -25.35 12.20 -1.60
C LEU A 223 -24.24 12.97 -2.29
N VAL A 224 -23.93 12.60 -3.54
CA VAL A 224 -22.88 13.26 -4.33
C VAL A 224 -23.26 14.69 -4.65
N THR A 225 -24.47 14.95 -5.16
CA THR A 225 -24.88 16.31 -5.54
C THR A 225 -25.07 17.24 -4.35
N ASN A 226 -25.47 16.72 -3.20
CA ASN A 226 -25.54 17.50 -1.97
C ASN A 226 -24.14 17.88 -1.49
N ALA A 227 -23.17 16.96 -1.55
CA ALA A 227 -21.77 17.25 -1.22
C ALA A 227 -21.17 18.31 -2.17
N GLU A 228 -21.48 18.28 -3.47
CA GLU A 228 -21.10 19.32 -4.44
C GLU A 228 -21.60 20.73 -4.08
N SER A 229 -22.72 20.85 -3.38
CA SER A 229 -23.23 22.16 -2.96
C SER A 229 -22.35 22.85 -1.90
N THR A 230 -21.54 22.08 -1.18
CA THR A 230 -20.66 22.57 -0.11
C THR A 230 -19.17 22.34 -0.40
N GLY A 231 -18.83 21.46 -1.35
CA GLY A 231 -17.50 20.88 -1.45
C GLY A 231 -17.21 19.91 -0.29
N GLY A 232 -15.99 19.36 -0.28
CA GLY A 232 -15.51 18.46 0.78
C GLY A 232 -15.26 17.04 0.28
N TRP A 233 -15.29 16.09 1.21
CA TRP A 233 -14.95 14.69 0.97
C TRP A 233 -16.10 13.76 1.39
N LEU A 234 -16.59 12.97 0.44
CA LEU A 234 -17.66 12.00 0.63
C LEU A 234 -17.11 10.58 0.47
N GLN A 235 -17.19 9.78 1.54
CA GLN A 235 -16.74 8.38 1.53
C GLN A 235 -17.97 7.47 1.47
N LEU A 236 -18.18 6.75 0.37
CA LEU A 236 -19.29 5.80 0.24
C LEU A 236 -18.80 4.38 0.59
N THR A 237 -19.55 3.65 1.41
CA THR A 237 -19.14 2.33 1.93
C THR A 237 -20.03 1.22 1.38
N PHE A 238 -19.42 0.25 0.71
CA PHE A 238 -20.06 -0.92 0.11
C PHE A 238 -19.52 -2.21 0.75
N HIS A 239 -20.37 -3.22 0.93
CA HIS A 239 -19.95 -4.54 1.42
C HIS A 239 -20.15 -5.61 0.34
N HIS A 240 -21.40 -5.86 -0.07
CA HIS A 240 -21.70 -6.83 -1.12
C HIS A 240 -22.20 -6.17 -2.42
N ILE A 241 -21.69 -6.68 -3.55
CA ILE A 241 -22.15 -6.34 -4.91
C ILE A 241 -22.94 -7.54 -5.44
N ALA A 242 -24.19 -7.65 -5.00
CA ALA A 242 -25.01 -8.84 -5.20
C ALA A 242 -26.50 -8.49 -5.19
N ILE A 243 -27.36 -9.47 -5.45
CA ILE A 243 -28.80 -9.30 -5.22
C ILE A 243 -29.12 -9.79 -3.81
N GLY A 244 -29.62 -8.88 -2.97
CA GLY A 244 -30.03 -9.17 -1.59
C GLY A 244 -31.48 -8.77 -1.34
N THR A 245 -32.02 -9.21 -0.20
CA THR A 245 -33.33 -8.76 0.31
C THR A 245 -33.14 -7.82 1.49
N ASP A 246 -34.07 -6.87 1.64
CA ASP A 246 -34.07 -5.79 2.62
C ASP A 246 -34.13 -6.26 4.11
N PRO A 247 -33.35 -5.68 5.05
CA PRO A 247 -32.12 -4.92 4.84
C PRO A 247 -30.90 -5.84 4.95
N THR A 248 -30.14 -5.90 3.88
CA THR A 248 -28.77 -6.43 3.82
C THR A 248 -27.84 -5.36 3.27
N LEU A 249 -26.55 -5.34 3.69
CA LEU A 249 -25.48 -4.44 3.24
C LEU A 249 -25.05 -4.76 1.79
N THR A 250 -26.02 -4.68 0.88
CA THR A 250 -25.92 -5.20 -0.48
C THR A 250 -26.44 -4.17 -1.47
N ILE A 251 -25.69 -3.92 -2.55
CA ILE A 251 -26.14 -3.19 -3.73
C ILE A 251 -26.17 -4.12 -4.94
N SER A 252 -27.19 -4.01 -5.78
CA SER A 252 -27.24 -4.84 -7.00
C SER A 252 -26.12 -4.45 -7.98
N PRO A 253 -25.53 -5.41 -8.72
CA PRO A 253 -24.49 -5.11 -9.71
C PRO A 253 -24.95 -4.06 -10.74
N THR A 254 -26.19 -4.16 -11.21
CA THR A 254 -26.77 -3.20 -12.17
C THR A 254 -26.90 -1.80 -11.58
N LEU A 255 -27.34 -1.68 -10.32
CA LEU A 255 -27.46 -0.38 -9.66
C LEU A 255 -26.08 0.24 -9.42
N PHE A 256 -25.12 -0.56 -8.97
CA PHE A 256 -23.74 -0.12 -8.76
C PHE A 256 -23.13 0.38 -10.08
N ASP A 257 -23.23 -0.38 -11.16
CA ASP A 257 -22.74 -0.01 -12.49
C ASP A 257 -23.39 1.28 -13.01
N THR A 258 -24.72 1.39 -12.89
CA THR A 258 -25.46 2.60 -13.29
C THR A 258 -24.99 3.83 -12.51
N PHE A 259 -24.77 3.68 -11.21
CA PHE A 259 -24.26 4.77 -10.36
C PHE A 259 -22.83 5.14 -10.72
N VAL A 260 -21.94 4.17 -10.91
CA VAL A 260 -20.53 4.41 -11.29
C VAL A 260 -20.44 5.08 -12.65
N THR A 261 -21.21 4.62 -13.64
CA THR A 261 -21.30 5.25 -14.97
C THR A 261 -21.69 6.73 -14.84
N TRP A 262 -22.69 7.03 -14.02
CA TRP A 262 -23.12 8.40 -13.77
C TRP A 262 -22.03 9.23 -13.08
N LEU A 263 -21.36 8.68 -12.06
CA LEU A 263 -20.29 9.36 -11.33
C LEU A 263 -19.04 9.61 -12.20
N ALA A 264 -18.73 8.70 -13.13
CA ALA A 264 -17.66 8.86 -14.09
C ALA A 264 -17.90 10.06 -15.01
N ALA A 265 -19.13 10.25 -15.49
CA ALA A 265 -19.49 11.41 -16.31
C ALA A 265 -19.31 12.74 -15.56
N ARG A 266 -19.60 12.78 -14.25
CA ARG A 266 -19.35 13.95 -13.40
C ARG A 266 -17.88 14.24 -13.23
N THR A 267 -17.10 13.18 -13.03
CA THR A 267 -15.63 13.26 -12.90
C THR A 267 -15.01 13.81 -14.19
N ALA A 268 -15.45 13.31 -15.35
CA ALA A 268 -15.00 13.80 -16.65
C ALA A 268 -15.36 15.28 -16.88
N ASN A 269 -16.50 15.75 -16.34
CA ASN A 269 -16.92 17.14 -16.40
C ASN A 269 -16.28 18.03 -15.31
N GLY A 270 -15.47 17.45 -14.42
CA GLY A 270 -14.75 18.18 -13.37
C GLY A 270 -15.62 18.67 -12.20
N THR A 271 -16.87 18.20 -12.07
CA THR A 271 -17.73 18.60 -10.93
C THR A 271 -17.38 17.83 -9.66
N THR A 272 -16.90 16.59 -9.82
CA THR A 272 -16.34 15.76 -8.75
C THR A 272 -14.98 15.21 -9.14
N SER A 273 -14.26 14.69 -8.15
CA SER A 273 -13.08 13.85 -8.39
C SER A 273 -13.24 12.56 -7.61
N VAL A 274 -13.09 11.41 -8.28
CA VAL A 274 -13.05 10.12 -7.59
C VAL A 274 -11.61 9.80 -7.23
N LYS A 275 -11.36 9.52 -5.96
CA LYS A 275 -10.03 9.26 -5.41
C LYS A 275 -10.08 8.16 -4.36
N THR A 276 -9.00 7.40 -4.25
CA THR A 276 -8.81 6.54 -3.07
C THR A 276 -8.72 7.39 -1.80
N VAL A 277 -8.89 6.78 -0.62
CA VAL A 277 -8.73 7.45 0.68
C VAL A 277 -7.34 8.06 0.82
N ALA A 278 -6.29 7.31 0.46
CA ALA A 278 -4.91 7.81 0.46
C ALA A 278 -4.74 9.06 -0.43
N GLN A 279 -5.27 9.01 -1.65
CA GLN A 279 -5.21 10.13 -2.60
C GLN A 279 -6.01 11.36 -2.11
N ALA A 280 -7.16 11.15 -1.47
CA ALA A 280 -7.96 12.22 -0.88
C ALA A 280 -7.18 12.91 0.25
N LEU A 281 -6.49 12.14 1.08
CA LEU A 281 -5.66 12.65 2.19
C LEU A 281 -4.29 13.19 1.76
N GLY A 282 -3.98 13.23 0.45
CA GLY A 282 -2.70 13.70 -0.07
C GLY A 282 -1.52 12.78 0.24
N GLN A 283 -1.78 11.51 0.55
CA GLN A 283 -0.76 10.48 0.74
C GLN A 283 -0.23 10.02 -0.63
N SER A 284 1.05 9.62 -0.68
CA SER A 284 1.64 9.07 -1.90
C SER A 284 0.85 7.84 -2.35
N THR A 285 0.52 7.76 -3.64
CA THR A 285 -0.02 6.53 -4.23
C THR A 285 0.98 5.39 -4.04
N PRO A 286 0.58 4.26 -3.45
CA PRO A 286 1.43 3.08 -3.40
C PRO A 286 1.89 2.71 -4.81
N PRO A 287 3.16 2.31 -5.02
CA PRO A 287 3.51 1.57 -6.22
C PRO A 287 2.64 0.30 -6.28
N PRO A 288 2.21 -0.15 -7.47
CA PRO A 288 1.45 -1.38 -7.60
C PRO A 288 2.21 -2.53 -6.92
N PRO A 289 1.53 -3.42 -6.17
CA PRO A 289 2.20 -4.53 -5.53
C PRO A 289 2.83 -5.42 -6.60
N PRO A 290 3.92 -6.12 -6.26
CA PRO A 290 4.47 -7.10 -7.19
C PRO A 290 3.41 -8.16 -7.54
N PRO A 291 3.39 -8.65 -8.79
CA PRO A 291 2.36 -9.58 -9.27
C PRO A 291 2.34 -10.88 -8.44
N PRO A 292 1.20 -11.62 -8.47
CA PRO A 292 1.11 -12.92 -7.82
C PRO A 292 2.24 -13.86 -8.25
N PRO A 293 2.72 -14.73 -7.35
CA PRO A 293 3.65 -15.78 -7.74
C PRO A 293 3.00 -16.63 -8.84
N PRO A 294 3.75 -17.06 -9.87
CA PRO A 294 3.16 -17.84 -10.95
C PRO A 294 2.58 -19.16 -10.46
N ALA A 295 1.55 -19.66 -11.14
CA ALA A 295 0.86 -20.90 -10.76
C ALA A 295 1.75 -22.16 -10.82
N SER A 296 2.89 -22.09 -11.51
CA SER A 296 3.89 -23.15 -11.57
C SER A 296 5.29 -22.57 -11.69
N SER A 297 6.28 -23.36 -11.31
CA SER A 297 7.70 -23.02 -11.46
C SER A 297 8.24 -23.54 -12.80
N PRO A 298 9.12 -22.77 -13.49
CA PRO A 298 9.90 -23.30 -14.61
C PRO A 298 11.00 -24.27 -14.15
N PHE A 299 11.24 -24.39 -12.84
CA PHE A 299 12.19 -25.31 -12.24
C PHE A 299 11.49 -26.44 -11.47
N ILE A 300 11.80 -27.69 -11.81
CA ILE A 300 11.13 -28.88 -11.27
C ILE A 300 11.41 -29.14 -9.79
N ASP A 301 12.49 -28.57 -9.26
CA ASP A 301 12.92 -28.68 -7.87
C ASP A 301 12.46 -27.51 -6.99
N VAL A 302 11.56 -26.68 -7.51
CA VAL A 302 10.96 -25.54 -6.79
C VAL A 302 9.42 -25.64 -6.87
N PRO A 303 8.80 -26.54 -6.11
CA PRO A 303 7.34 -26.71 -6.12
C PRO A 303 6.63 -25.48 -5.50
N VAL A 304 5.35 -25.30 -5.84
CA VAL A 304 4.49 -24.28 -5.21
C VAL A 304 4.51 -24.46 -3.68
N GLY A 305 4.75 -23.37 -2.95
CA GLY A 305 4.93 -23.38 -1.49
C GLY A 305 6.38 -23.56 -1.01
N TYR A 306 7.34 -23.77 -1.90
CA TYR A 306 8.76 -23.75 -1.54
C TYR A 306 9.17 -22.36 -0.98
N PRO A 307 10.04 -22.28 0.05
CA PRO A 307 10.56 -21.00 0.52
C PRO A 307 11.22 -20.21 -0.62
N PHE A 308 10.87 -18.93 -0.74
CA PHE A 308 11.32 -18.07 -1.85
C PHE A 308 10.84 -18.49 -3.24
N PHE A 309 9.75 -19.26 -3.35
CA PHE A 309 9.13 -19.64 -4.62
C PHE A 309 8.90 -18.41 -5.52
N THR A 310 8.32 -17.34 -4.98
CA THR A 310 8.04 -16.09 -5.70
C THR A 310 9.31 -15.48 -6.28
N GLU A 311 10.34 -15.32 -5.44
CA GLU A 311 11.58 -14.66 -5.81
C GLU A 311 12.38 -15.47 -6.83
N ILE A 312 12.43 -16.80 -6.67
CA ILE A 312 13.09 -17.70 -7.64
C ILE A 312 12.40 -17.63 -9.00
N ASN A 313 11.07 -17.64 -9.01
CA ASN A 313 10.27 -17.54 -10.23
C ASN A 313 10.40 -16.18 -10.91
N TRP A 314 10.43 -15.10 -10.11
CA TRP A 314 10.70 -13.76 -10.61
C TRP A 314 12.07 -13.70 -11.29
N MET A 315 13.12 -14.27 -10.69
CA MET A 315 14.44 -14.31 -11.33
C MET A 315 14.40 -15.03 -12.68
N ALA A 316 13.61 -16.09 -12.80
CA ALA A 316 13.45 -16.81 -14.07
C ALA A 316 12.69 -15.98 -15.10
N ALA A 317 11.57 -15.37 -14.70
CA ALA A 317 10.75 -14.53 -15.57
C ALA A 317 11.51 -13.30 -16.09
N GLN A 318 12.38 -12.72 -15.26
CA GLN A 318 13.26 -11.60 -15.64
C GLN A 318 14.50 -12.05 -16.43
N GLY A 319 14.68 -13.35 -16.67
CA GLY A 319 15.86 -13.90 -17.33
C GLY A 319 17.15 -13.79 -16.52
N ILE A 320 17.07 -13.46 -15.24
CA ILE A 320 18.23 -13.33 -14.34
C ILE A 320 18.82 -14.72 -14.05
N SER A 321 17.97 -15.67 -13.66
CA SER A 321 18.36 -17.08 -13.51
C SER A 321 17.82 -17.93 -14.65
N THR A 322 18.67 -18.75 -15.23
CA THR A 322 18.30 -19.67 -16.32
C THR A 322 18.13 -21.12 -15.85
N GLY A 323 18.50 -21.41 -14.60
CA GLY A 323 18.61 -22.78 -14.07
C GLY A 323 19.65 -23.64 -14.79
N TRP A 324 19.67 -24.92 -14.44
CA TRP A 324 20.39 -25.97 -15.17
C TRP A 324 19.40 -26.73 -16.05
N ASP A 325 19.78 -26.95 -17.30
CA ASP A 325 19.07 -27.87 -18.19
C ASP A 325 19.49 -29.30 -17.83
N GLU A 326 18.51 -30.16 -17.55
CA GLU A 326 18.74 -31.57 -17.19
C GLU A 326 18.75 -32.49 -18.42
N GLY A 327 18.69 -31.95 -19.65
CA GLY A 327 18.81 -32.69 -20.91
C GLY A 327 17.55 -33.45 -21.33
N ASN A 328 16.49 -33.39 -20.52
CA ASN A 328 15.19 -34.02 -20.78
C ASN A 328 14.07 -32.98 -20.99
N GLY A 329 14.42 -31.73 -21.27
CA GLY A 329 13.49 -30.61 -21.41
C GLY A 329 13.05 -29.99 -20.07
N THR A 330 13.52 -30.51 -18.93
CA THR A 330 13.28 -29.91 -17.61
C THR A 330 14.48 -29.10 -17.13
N LYS A 331 14.24 -28.18 -16.20
CA LYS A 331 15.28 -27.38 -15.57
C LYS A 331 15.24 -27.46 -14.05
N THR A 332 16.40 -27.36 -13.41
CA THR A 332 16.50 -27.22 -11.95
C THR A 332 17.08 -25.87 -11.54
N TYR A 333 16.68 -25.37 -10.37
CA TYR A 333 17.22 -24.15 -9.76
C TYR A 333 18.30 -24.41 -8.72
N ARG A 334 18.32 -25.60 -8.11
CA ARG A 334 19.23 -26.05 -7.05
C ARG A 334 19.27 -25.08 -5.86
N PRO A 335 18.11 -24.83 -5.20
CA PRO A 335 17.95 -23.72 -4.27
C PRO A 335 18.91 -23.76 -3.07
N LEU A 336 19.17 -24.95 -2.53
CA LEU A 336 20.04 -25.15 -1.36
C LEU A 336 21.54 -25.23 -1.70
N GLN A 337 21.90 -25.16 -2.99
CA GLN A 337 23.30 -25.10 -3.39
C GLN A 337 23.86 -23.69 -3.16
N ALA A 338 25.07 -23.60 -2.61
CA ALA A 338 25.77 -22.32 -2.48
C ALA A 338 26.00 -21.68 -3.85
N ALA A 339 25.77 -20.37 -3.95
CA ALA A 339 26.04 -19.60 -5.16
C ALA A 339 27.53 -19.28 -5.26
N ASN A 340 28.15 -19.71 -6.36
CA ASN A 340 29.52 -19.33 -6.70
C ASN A 340 29.59 -17.88 -7.21
N ARG A 341 30.78 -17.29 -7.13
CA ARG A 341 31.02 -15.88 -7.51
C ARG A 341 30.73 -15.61 -8.97
N ASP A 342 31.10 -16.53 -9.86
CA ASP A 342 30.79 -16.46 -11.28
C ASP A 342 29.28 -16.41 -11.57
N ALA A 343 28.49 -17.23 -10.89
CA ALA A 343 27.03 -17.20 -10.98
C ALA A 343 26.46 -15.89 -10.43
N MET A 344 26.99 -15.36 -9.33
CA MET A 344 26.62 -14.04 -8.80
C MET A 344 26.92 -12.93 -9.82
N ALA A 345 28.05 -12.98 -10.54
CA ALA A 345 28.34 -12.04 -11.62
C ALA A 345 27.31 -12.10 -12.74
N ALA A 346 26.97 -13.31 -13.19
CA ALA A 346 25.96 -13.51 -14.22
C ALA A 346 24.59 -12.94 -13.80
N PHE A 347 24.18 -13.20 -12.56
CA PHE A 347 22.93 -12.69 -12.02
C PHE A 347 22.90 -11.17 -11.92
N MET A 348 23.95 -10.54 -11.37
CA MET A 348 24.00 -9.08 -11.23
C MET A 348 24.06 -8.36 -12.58
N TYR A 349 24.80 -8.91 -13.56
CA TYR A 349 24.85 -8.36 -14.91
C TYR A 349 23.47 -8.42 -15.60
N ARG A 350 22.74 -9.52 -15.46
CA ARG A 350 21.39 -9.66 -16.01
C ARG A 350 20.37 -8.81 -15.27
N LEU A 351 20.51 -8.70 -13.94
CA LEU A 351 19.72 -7.77 -13.13
C LEU A 351 19.90 -6.33 -13.60
N ALA A 352 21.10 -5.94 -14.05
CA ALA A 352 21.36 -4.63 -14.66
C ALA A 352 20.79 -4.46 -16.09
N GLY A 353 20.01 -5.42 -16.59
CA GLY A 353 19.46 -5.39 -17.96
C GLY A 353 20.44 -5.87 -19.03
N SER A 354 21.51 -6.58 -18.66
CA SER A 354 22.54 -7.07 -19.58
C SER A 354 23.16 -5.97 -20.48
N PRO A 355 23.68 -4.87 -19.90
CA PRO A 355 24.15 -3.71 -20.65
C PRO A 355 25.25 -4.09 -21.65
N ALA A 356 25.24 -3.46 -22.84
CA ALA A 356 26.28 -3.69 -23.85
C ALA A 356 27.68 -3.45 -23.24
N PHE A 357 28.53 -4.49 -23.29
CA PHE A 357 29.85 -4.46 -22.70
C PHE A 357 30.79 -5.36 -23.50
N ILE A 358 31.97 -4.83 -23.84
CA ILE A 358 33.03 -5.57 -24.51
C ILE A 358 34.09 -5.87 -23.45
N PRO A 359 34.29 -7.14 -23.06
CA PRO A 359 35.29 -7.47 -22.04
C PRO A 359 36.70 -7.27 -22.61
N PRO A 360 37.68 -6.89 -21.76
CA PRO A 360 39.04 -6.66 -22.20
C PRO A 360 39.70 -7.97 -22.66
N ALA A 361 40.66 -7.88 -23.58
CA ALA A 361 41.44 -9.03 -24.04
C ALA A 361 42.34 -9.61 -22.92
N VAL A 362 42.76 -8.77 -21.98
CA VAL A 362 43.50 -9.15 -20.77
C VAL A 362 42.59 -8.96 -19.57
N SER A 363 42.46 -10.00 -18.75
CA SER A 363 41.58 -9.99 -17.59
C SER A 363 42.04 -8.99 -16.53
N PRO A 364 41.12 -8.29 -15.84
CA PRO A 364 41.45 -7.54 -14.63
C PRO A 364 41.83 -8.45 -13.44
N PHE A 365 41.59 -9.76 -13.54
CA PHE A 365 41.93 -10.75 -12.53
C PHE A 365 42.85 -11.84 -13.08
N SER A 366 43.91 -12.19 -12.35
CA SER A 366 44.95 -13.11 -12.82
C SER A 366 44.51 -14.57 -12.94
N ASP A 367 43.37 -14.94 -12.36
CA ASP A 367 42.81 -16.30 -12.33
C ASP A 367 41.60 -16.48 -13.27
N THR A 368 41.33 -15.52 -14.15
CA THR A 368 40.28 -15.64 -15.18
C THR A 368 40.84 -15.27 -16.56
N THR A 369 40.33 -15.94 -17.60
CA THR A 369 40.69 -15.72 -19.00
C THR A 369 39.43 -15.51 -19.84
N PRO A 370 39.54 -15.07 -21.12
CA PRO A 370 38.39 -14.96 -22.01
C PRO A 370 37.60 -16.26 -22.22
N GLN A 371 38.17 -17.42 -21.87
CA GLN A 371 37.51 -18.74 -21.93
C GLN A 371 36.82 -19.12 -20.61
N THR A 372 37.01 -18.36 -19.53
CA THR A 372 36.34 -18.59 -18.25
C THR A 372 34.82 -18.36 -18.40
N ALA A 373 34.03 -19.25 -17.81
CA ALA A 373 32.58 -19.06 -17.75
C ALA A 373 32.23 -17.70 -17.12
N PHE A 374 31.27 -16.99 -17.72
CA PHE A 374 30.85 -15.65 -17.30
C PHE A 374 31.98 -14.59 -17.27
N TYR A 375 33.05 -14.76 -18.07
CA TYR A 375 34.16 -13.81 -18.13
C TYR A 375 33.71 -12.37 -18.43
N LYS A 376 32.71 -12.22 -19.31
CA LYS A 376 32.14 -10.92 -19.68
C LYS A 376 31.53 -10.24 -18.45
N GLU A 377 30.72 -10.96 -17.70
CA GLU A 377 30.00 -10.47 -16.52
C GLU A 377 30.95 -10.20 -15.36
N ILE A 378 31.95 -11.06 -15.15
CA ILE A 378 33.02 -10.87 -14.17
C ILE A 378 33.80 -9.58 -14.48
N SER A 379 34.20 -9.39 -15.74
CA SER A 379 34.92 -8.20 -16.19
C SER A 379 34.06 -6.94 -16.10
N TRP A 380 32.76 -7.06 -16.37
CA TRP A 380 31.81 -5.95 -16.22
C TRP A 380 31.69 -5.52 -14.76
N LEU A 381 31.55 -6.46 -13.81
CA LEU A 381 31.52 -6.13 -12.38
C LEU A 381 32.79 -5.40 -11.94
N ALA A 382 33.95 -5.78 -12.46
CA ALA A 382 35.21 -5.09 -12.19
C ALA A 382 35.21 -3.66 -12.75
N ALA A 383 34.78 -3.49 -14.00
CA ALA A 383 34.71 -2.19 -14.66
C ALA A 383 33.73 -1.21 -13.97
N GLN A 384 32.64 -1.72 -13.38
CA GLN A 384 31.70 -0.94 -12.58
C GLN A 384 32.16 -0.71 -11.12
N GLY A 385 33.30 -1.26 -10.72
CA GLY A 385 33.79 -1.19 -9.34
C GLY A 385 32.98 -2.02 -8.34
N ILE A 386 32.06 -2.87 -8.81
CA ILE A 386 31.24 -3.74 -7.94
C ILE A 386 32.11 -4.84 -7.33
N SER A 387 32.91 -5.52 -8.15
CA SER A 387 33.89 -6.51 -7.67
C SER A 387 35.31 -5.95 -7.75
N THR A 388 36.01 -6.01 -6.62
CA THR A 388 37.41 -5.56 -6.53
C THR A 388 38.41 -6.71 -6.56
N GLY A 389 37.94 -7.96 -6.45
CA GLY A 389 38.80 -9.14 -6.27
C GLY A 389 39.57 -9.14 -4.94
N TRP A 390 40.41 -10.16 -4.77
CA TRP A 390 41.40 -10.22 -3.69
C TRP A 390 42.72 -9.69 -4.18
N ASP A 391 43.35 -8.82 -3.38
CA ASP A 391 44.73 -8.41 -3.61
C ASP A 391 45.68 -9.53 -3.16
N GLU A 392 46.52 -10.00 -4.06
CA GLU A 392 47.49 -11.06 -3.78
C GLU A 392 48.84 -10.50 -3.28
N GLY A 393 48.95 -9.18 -3.03
CA GLY A 393 50.12 -8.53 -2.45
C GLY A 393 51.30 -8.34 -3.41
N ASN A 394 51.15 -8.77 -4.66
CA ASN A 394 52.15 -8.66 -5.74
C ASN A 394 51.69 -7.73 -6.88
N GLY A 395 50.67 -6.91 -6.64
CA GLY A 395 50.04 -6.05 -7.65
C GLY A 395 49.03 -6.76 -8.56
N THR A 396 48.81 -8.07 -8.38
CA THR A 396 47.75 -8.81 -9.07
C THR A 396 46.54 -9.01 -8.17
N ARG A 397 45.38 -9.25 -8.79
CA ARG A 397 44.15 -9.56 -8.08
C ARG A 397 43.51 -10.84 -8.61
N THR A 398 42.90 -11.63 -7.73
CA THR A 398 42.12 -12.81 -8.12
C THR A 398 40.62 -12.60 -7.93
N TYR A 399 39.80 -13.25 -8.77
CA TYR A 399 38.34 -13.23 -8.69
C TYR A 399 37.75 -14.46 -8.01
N ARG A 400 38.41 -15.62 -8.09
CA ARG A 400 38.02 -16.92 -7.52
C ARG A 400 36.62 -17.35 -7.97
N PRO A 401 36.39 -17.55 -9.29
CA PRO A 401 35.05 -17.70 -9.86
C PRO A 401 34.22 -18.84 -9.25
N LEU A 402 34.85 -19.97 -8.97
CA LEU A 402 34.20 -21.16 -8.43
C LEU A 402 34.10 -21.18 -6.89
N GLN A 403 34.56 -20.12 -6.21
CA GLN A 403 34.40 -20.00 -4.77
C GLN A 403 32.98 -19.53 -4.45
N ALA A 404 32.35 -20.14 -3.44
CA ALA A 404 31.06 -19.69 -2.94
C ALA A 404 31.12 -18.26 -2.41
N VAL A 405 30.07 -17.47 -2.67
CA VAL A 405 29.96 -16.09 -2.18
C VAL A 405 29.44 -16.10 -0.76
N ASN A 406 30.15 -15.44 0.16
CA ASN A 406 29.68 -15.24 1.52
C ASN A 406 28.68 -14.09 1.64
N ARG A 407 27.94 -14.06 2.74
CA ARG A 407 26.89 -13.06 3.00
C ARG A 407 27.44 -11.64 3.08
N ASP A 408 28.61 -11.46 3.69
CA ASP A 408 29.30 -10.18 3.78
C ASP A 408 29.71 -9.63 2.41
N ALA A 409 30.28 -10.48 1.55
CA ALA A 409 30.64 -10.15 0.18
C ALA A 409 29.40 -9.82 -0.66
N THR A 410 28.29 -10.53 -0.43
CA THR A 410 27.01 -10.22 -1.09
C THR A 410 26.50 -8.83 -0.70
N ALA A 411 26.63 -8.44 0.58
CA ALA A 411 26.29 -7.09 1.02
C ALA A 411 27.16 -6.02 0.34
N ALA A 412 28.47 -6.27 0.25
CA ALA A 412 29.40 -5.36 -0.43
C ALA A 412 29.06 -5.21 -1.92
N PHE A 413 28.74 -6.30 -2.61
CA PHE A 413 28.32 -6.28 -4.01
C PHE A 413 27.04 -5.46 -4.21
N LEU A 414 25.98 -5.73 -3.43
CA LEU A 414 24.70 -5.02 -3.58
C LEU A 414 24.80 -3.53 -3.21
N TYR A 415 25.60 -3.18 -2.20
CA TYR A 415 25.84 -1.76 -1.85
C TYR A 415 26.52 -1.00 -2.99
N ARG A 416 27.55 -1.60 -3.60
CA ARG A 416 28.24 -0.99 -4.75
C ARG A 416 27.40 -0.99 -6.02
N PHE A 417 26.57 -2.01 -6.20
CA PHE A 417 25.59 -2.08 -7.29
C PHE A 417 24.56 -0.95 -7.20
N ALA A 418 24.20 -0.52 -5.99
CA ALA A 418 23.40 0.68 -5.74
C ALA A 418 24.19 2.00 -5.87
N HIS A 419 25.37 1.97 -6.49
CA HIS A 419 26.29 3.09 -6.61
C HIS A 419 26.77 3.67 -5.27
N SER A 420 26.90 2.81 -4.24
CA SER A 420 27.45 3.17 -2.93
C SER A 420 26.73 4.38 -2.28
N PRO A 421 25.41 4.28 -2.04
CA PRO A 421 24.61 5.41 -1.57
C PRO A 421 25.13 5.96 -0.25
N ALA A 422 24.95 7.26 -0.02
CA ALA A 422 25.34 7.90 1.22
C ALA A 422 24.61 7.22 2.40
N PHE A 423 25.38 6.65 3.32
CA PHE A 423 24.85 5.91 4.46
C PHE A 423 25.82 6.02 5.63
N THR A 424 25.28 6.32 6.82
CA THR A 424 26.03 6.37 8.07
C THR A 424 25.68 5.12 8.86
N ALA A 425 26.64 4.21 9.04
CA ALA A 425 26.43 3.01 9.83
C ALA A 425 26.17 3.36 11.30
N PRO A 426 25.27 2.64 11.99
CA PRO A 426 24.98 2.91 13.39
C PRO A 426 26.22 2.66 14.28
N ALA A 427 26.33 3.36 15.40
CA ALA A 427 27.42 3.15 16.35
C ALA A 427 27.32 1.79 17.07
N VAL A 428 26.10 1.27 17.21
CA VAL A 428 25.81 -0.04 17.78
C VAL A 428 25.28 -0.96 16.68
N SER A 429 25.84 -2.16 16.58
CA SER A 429 25.39 -3.12 15.58
C SER A 429 23.96 -3.60 15.83
N PRO A 430 23.11 -3.63 14.79
CA PRO A 430 21.81 -4.30 14.86
C PRO A 430 21.94 -5.83 14.86
N PHE A 431 23.15 -6.37 14.64
CA PHE A 431 23.44 -7.79 14.63
C PHE A 431 24.46 -8.17 15.72
N ALA A 432 24.11 -9.15 16.54
CA ALA A 432 24.93 -9.60 17.66
C ALA A 432 26.27 -10.21 17.22
N ASP A 433 26.37 -10.70 15.99
CA ASP A 433 27.53 -11.37 15.41
C ASP A 433 28.32 -10.50 14.42
N VAL A 434 28.02 -9.20 14.34
CA VAL A 434 28.76 -8.26 13.48
C VAL A 434 29.29 -7.10 14.32
N SER A 435 30.61 -7.03 14.49
CA SER A 435 31.27 -5.91 15.15
C SER A 435 31.25 -4.65 14.26
N PRO A 436 31.12 -3.43 14.83
CA PRO A 436 31.32 -2.18 14.10
C PRO A 436 32.71 -2.03 13.42
N GLN A 437 33.71 -2.80 13.87
CA GLN A 437 35.04 -2.85 13.23
C GLN A 437 35.18 -3.97 12.18
N ALA A 438 34.15 -4.79 11.98
CA ALA A 438 34.22 -5.89 11.03
C ALA A 438 34.28 -5.39 9.57
N PRO A 439 34.96 -6.13 8.68
CA PRO A 439 34.87 -5.87 7.24
C PRO A 439 33.41 -5.80 6.78
N PHE A 440 33.13 -4.86 5.88
CA PHE A 440 31.80 -4.64 5.29
C PHE A 440 30.68 -4.29 6.30
N TYR A 441 31.00 -3.85 7.53
CA TYR A 441 30.00 -3.47 8.53
C TYR A 441 29.00 -2.44 7.99
N LYS A 442 29.49 -1.44 7.27
CA LYS A 442 28.66 -0.39 6.66
C LYS A 442 27.67 -0.98 5.65
N GLU A 443 28.14 -1.86 4.78
CA GLU A 443 27.34 -2.49 3.73
C GLU A 443 26.33 -3.48 4.31
N ILE A 444 26.71 -4.24 5.33
CA ILE A 444 25.82 -5.16 6.05
C ILE A 444 24.68 -4.40 6.74
N THR A 445 25.01 -3.32 7.45
CA THR A 445 24.00 -2.51 8.16
C THR A 445 23.12 -1.71 7.20
N TRP A 446 23.68 -1.22 6.09
CA TRP A 446 22.90 -0.64 4.99
C TRP A 446 21.90 -1.65 4.44
N LEU A 447 22.36 -2.86 4.08
CA LEU A 447 21.53 -3.92 3.51
C LEU A 447 20.38 -4.33 4.43
N SER A 448 20.58 -4.25 5.75
CA SER A 448 19.49 -4.48 6.71
C SER A 448 18.54 -3.30 6.83
N SER A 449 19.04 -2.07 6.76
CA SER A 449 18.22 -0.85 6.89
C SER A 449 17.27 -0.67 5.70
N THR A 450 17.67 -1.13 4.52
CA THR A 450 16.84 -1.12 3.30
C THR A 450 15.88 -2.31 3.21
N GLY A 451 15.89 -3.22 4.19
CA GLY A 451 15.03 -4.40 4.19
C GLY A 451 15.45 -5.51 3.23
N ILE A 452 16.55 -5.35 2.49
CA ILE A 452 17.06 -6.37 1.56
C ILE A 452 17.46 -7.64 2.34
N SER A 453 18.19 -7.47 3.46
CA SER A 453 18.51 -8.57 4.37
C SER A 453 17.75 -8.49 5.69
N LYS A 454 17.00 -9.54 6.01
CA LYS A 454 16.31 -9.68 7.31
C LYS A 454 17.18 -10.32 8.40
N GLY A 455 18.27 -10.98 8.06
CA GLY A 455 19.08 -11.76 9.01
C GLY A 455 18.25 -12.89 9.67
N TRP A 456 18.69 -13.34 10.83
CA TRP A 456 17.96 -14.31 11.66
C TRP A 456 17.63 -13.70 13.01
N THR A 457 16.41 -13.92 13.49
CA THR A 457 16.07 -13.70 14.89
C THR A 457 16.36 -14.98 15.64
N GLU A 458 17.27 -14.90 16.60
CA GLU A 458 17.65 -16.02 17.47
C GLU A 458 16.62 -16.19 18.60
N THR A 459 16.64 -17.34 19.27
CA THR A 459 15.67 -17.68 20.33
C THR A 459 15.64 -16.69 21.49
N ASN A 460 16.75 -16.00 21.74
CA ASN A 460 16.87 -14.96 22.78
C ASN A 460 16.42 -13.57 22.31
N GLY A 461 15.83 -13.45 21.11
CA GLY A 461 15.37 -12.19 20.52
C GLY A 461 16.48 -11.35 19.87
N THR A 462 17.75 -11.75 19.98
CA THR A 462 18.84 -11.06 19.26
C THR A 462 18.79 -11.38 17.77
N ARG A 463 19.36 -10.50 16.93
CA ARG A 463 19.47 -10.74 15.50
C ARG A 463 20.91 -11.09 15.10
N THR A 464 21.08 -12.00 14.16
CA THR A 464 22.39 -12.33 13.55
C THR A 464 22.38 -12.15 12.03
N PHE A 465 23.55 -11.88 11.46
CA PHE A 465 23.76 -11.70 10.02
C PHE A 465 24.55 -12.84 9.38
N ARG A 466 25.39 -13.54 10.12
CA ARG A 466 26.24 -14.67 9.70
C ARG A 466 27.16 -14.32 8.52
N PRO A 467 28.04 -13.30 8.66
CA PRO A 467 28.78 -12.69 7.55
C PRO A 467 29.63 -13.70 6.75
N GLY A 468 30.32 -14.61 7.44
CA GLY A 468 31.22 -15.58 6.81
C GLY A 468 30.54 -16.83 6.22
N THR A 469 29.20 -16.92 6.26
CA THR A 469 28.48 -18.08 5.72
C THR A 469 28.23 -17.92 4.21
N PRO A 470 28.44 -18.96 3.40
CA PRO A 470 28.04 -18.97 2.00
C PRO A 470 26.54 -18.68 1.81
N VAL A 471 26.19 -17.99 0.72
CA VAL A 471 24.79 -17.71 0.36
C VAL A 471 24.28 -18.80 -0.58
N ASN A 472 23.23 -19.51 -0.16
CA ASN A 472 22.51 -20.43 -1.03
C ASN A 472 21.73 -19.67 -2.12
N ARG A 473 21.50 -20.32 -3.25
CA ARG A 473 20.87 -19.71 -4.42
C ARG A 473 19.46 -19.19 -4.16
N ASP A 474 18.70 -19.84 -3.30
CA ASP A 474 17.38 -19.38 -2.85
C ASP A 474 17.45 -18.03 -2.11
N ALA A 475 18.42 -17.87 -1.21
CA ALA A 475 18.67 -16.63 -0.51
C ALA A 475 19.20 -15.53 -1.44
N VAL A 476 19.98 -15.88 -2.48
CA VAL A 476 20.35 -14.93 -3.53
C VAL A 476 19.11 -14.40 -4.25
N ALA A 477 18.13 -15.25 -4.56
CA ALA A 477 16.87 -14.80 -5.17
C ALA A 477 16.13 -13.81 -4.28
N ALA A 478 16.02 -14.11 -2.98
CA ALA A 478 15.40 -13.23 -2.01
C ALA A 478 16.09 -11.86 -1.92
N PHE A 479 17.43 -11.83 -1.95
CA PHE A 479 18.18 -10.57 -1.96
C PHE A 479 17.97 -9.76 -3.23
N MET A 480 18.04 -10.39 -4.41
CA MET A 480 17.88 -9.70 -5.68
C MET A 480 16.47 -9.16 -5.89
N TYR A 481 15.46 -9.94 -5.50
CA TYR A 481 14.07 -9.52 -5.56
C TYR A 481 13.80 -8.29 -4.70
N ARG A 482 14.25 -8.32 -3.43
CA ARG A 482 14.08 -7.18 -2.52
C ARG A 482 14.92 -5.97 -2.93
N TYR A 483 16.10 -6.21 -3.52
CA TYR A 483 16.90 -5.16 -4.11
C TYR A 483 16.13 -4.45 -5.23
N ASP A 484 15.59 -5.19 -6.22
CA ASP A 484 14.81 -4.61 -7.33
C ASP A 484 13.53 -3.91 -6.83
N THR A 485 12.91 -4.42 -5.77
CA THR A 485 11.77 -3.75 -5.12
C THR A 485 12.18 -2.42 -4.47
N SER A 486 13.36 -2.35 -3.86
CA SER A 486 13.85 -1.15 -3.16
C SER A 486 14.50 -0.13 -4.10
N PHE A 487 15.02 -0.61 -5.23
CA PHE A 487 15.71 0.16 -6.26
C PHE A 487 15.22 -0.29 -7.64
N PRO A 488 13.98 0.03 -8.02
CA PRO A 488 13.43 -0.38 -9.32
C PRO A 488 14.28 0.16 -10.45
N ARG A 489 14.41 -0.64 -11.51
CA ARG A 489 15.02 -0.20 -12.77
C ARG A 489 14.18 0.92 -13.38
N ASN A 490 14.83 2.00 -13.82
CA ASN A 490 14.22 3.06 -14.61
C ASN A 490 13.92 2.62 -16.04
#